data_AF-A0A143B9M6-F1
#
_entry.id   AF-A0A143B9M6-F1
#
_cell.length_a   1.000
_cell.length_b   1.000
_cell.length_c   1.000
_cell.angle_alpha   90.00
_cell.angle_beta   90.00
_cell.angle_gamma   90.00
#
_symmetry.space_group_name_H-M   'P 1'
#
loop_
_entity.id
_entity.type
_entity.pdbx_description
1 polymer ?
#
loop_
_entity_poly.entity_id
_entity_poly.type
_entity_poly.pdbx_seq_one_letter_code
_entity_poly.pdbx_strand_id
1 'polypeptide(L)'
;MQALQIMDSIYWSDRWSAEIGRRLAVADSSEGLFIFPKELSRRQILEVLQEVPADLYRLFELEPAAEADCQVMADSGACYRRLN
;
A
#
# COMPACT_ATOMS: atom_id res chain seq x y z
N MET A 1 2.78 0.86 -10.06
CA MET A 1 3.08 0.29 -8.72
C MET A 1 1.75 -0.01 -8.04
N GLN A 2 1.68 -0.98 -7.13
CA GLN A 2 0.46 -1.23 -6.35
C GLN A 2 0.58 -0.55 -4.99
N ALA A 3 -0.52 -0.06 -4.45
CA ALA A 3 -0.62 0.45 -3.08
C ALA A 3 -1.75 -0.22 -2.33
N LEU A 4 -1.53 -0.47 -1.04
CA LEU A 4 -2.57 -0.84 -0.08
C LEU A 4 -2.81 0.30 0.88
N GLN A 5 -4.03 0.85 0.88
CA GLN A 5 -4.49 1.79 1.88
C GLN A 5 -5.36 1.07 2.90
N ILE A 6 -5.04 1.24 4.18
CA ILE A 6 -5.88 0.84 5.31
C ILE A 6 -7.06 1.82 5.36
N MET A 7 -8.28 1.28 5.31
CA MET A 7 -9.51 2.09 5.30
C MET A 7 -10.05 2.33 6.70
N ASP A 8 -9.77 1.42 7.63
CA ASP A 8 -10.21 1.49 9.02
C ASP A 8 -9.09 0.99 9.94
N SER A 9 -8.37 1.93 10.55
CA SER A 9 -7.25 1.63 11.44
C SER A 9 -7.69 1.11 12.81
N ILE A 10 -8.96 1.26 13.20
CA ILE A 10 -9.48 0.76 14.48
C ILE A 10 -9.61 -0.76 14.44
N TYR A 11 -10.09 -1.30 13.32
CA TYR A 11 -10.22 -2.75 13.12
C TYR A 11 -9.00 -3.37 12.44
N TRP A 12 -8.04 -2.55 11.98
CA TRP A 12 -6.78 -3.04 11.44
C TRP A 12 -5.89 -3.62 12.55
N SER A 13 -5.64 -4.91 12.50
CA SER A 13 -4.75 -5.58 13.45
C SER A 13 -3.28 -5.40 13.06
N ASP A 14 -2.42 -5.04 14.03
CA ASP A 14 -0.96 -4.95 13.87
C ASP A 14 -0.33 -6.21 13.25
N ARG A 15 -0.93 -7.38 13.50
CA ARG A 15 -0.47 -8.65 12.91
C ARG A 15 -0.49 -8.63 11.40
N TRP A 16 -1.44 -7.92 10.77
CA TRP A 16 -1.56 -7.84 9.31
C TRP A 16 -0.46 -6.95 8.74
N SER A 17 -0.16 -5.82 9.38
CA SER A 17 0.99 -4.98 9.02
C SER A 17 2.30 -5.74 9.14
N ALA A 18 2.48 -6.49 10.24
CA ALA A 18 3.66 -7.32 10.45
C ALA A 18 3.78 -8.42 9.37
N GLU A 19 2.66 -9.02 8.98
CA GLU A 19 2.64 -10.04 7.94
C GLU A 19 3.01 -9.49 6.56
N ILE A 20 2.49 -8.31 6.21
CA ILE A 20 2.86 -7.58 4.99
C ILE A 20 4.36 -7.32 4.98
N GLY A 21 4.92 -6.72 6.04
CA GLY A 21 6.35 -6.42 6.11
C GLY A 21 7.26 -7.66 6.11
N ARG A 22 6.74 -8.80 6.59
CA ARG A 22 7.47 -10.08 6.59
C ARG A 22 7.47 -10.78 5.23
N ARG A 23 6.36 -10.74 4.50
CA ARG A 23 6.16 -11.55 3.28
C ARG A 23 6.26 -10.78 1.98
N LEU A 24 6.05 -9.47 2.03
CA LEU A 24 6.07 -8.60 0.86
C LEU A 24 7.22 -7.61 0.98
N ALA A 25 7.90 -7.35 -0.13
CA ALA A 25 8.77 -6.20 -0.22
C ALA A 25 7.91 -4.93 -0.22
N VAL A 26 8.19 -4.01 0.70
CA VAL A 26 7.59 -2.68 0.75
C VAL A 26 8.61 -1.71 0.18
N ALA A 27 8.26 -1.04 -0.93
CA ALA A 27 9.14 -0.07 -1.56
C ALA A 27 9.12 1.26 -0.80
N ASP A 28 7.96 1.63 -0.28
CA ASP A 28 7.75 2.83 0.52
C ASP A 28 6.49 2.71 1.37
N SER A 29 6.28 3.64 2.29
CA SER A 29 5.08 3.70 3.13
C SER A 29 4.66 5.11 3.45
N SER A 30 3.44 5.27 3.93
CA SER A 30 3.00 6.44 4.67
C SER A 30 1.95 6.02 5.69
N GLU A 31 1.36 6.96 6.43
CA GLU A 31 0.33 6.68 7.42
C GLU A 31 -0.84 5.90 6.80
N GLY A 32 -0.97 4.63 7.21
CA GLY A 32 -1.99 3.73 6.68
C GLY A 32 -1.83 3.33 5.22
N LEU A 33 -0.65 3.51 4.61
CA LEU A 33 -0.38 3.21 3.21
C LEU A 33 0.90 2.39 3.05
N PHE A 34 0.79 1.26 2.35
CA PHE A 34 1.95 0.49 1.87
C PHE A 34 2.08 0.65 0.36
N ILE A 35 3.27 0.99 -0.13
CA ILE A 35 3.57 1.10 -1.55
C ILE A 35 4.49 -0.06 -1.91
N PHE A 36 4.07 -0.86 -2.89
CA PHE A 36 4.77 -2.05 -3.32
C PHE A 36 5.59 -1.80 -4.59
N PRO A 37 6.74 -2.49 -4.75
CA PRO A 37 7.57 -2.38 -5.95
C PRO A 37 6.81 -2.90 -7.18
N LYS A 38 7.20 -2.47 -8.38
CA LYS A 38 6.48 -2.76 -9.64
C LYS A 38 6.46 -4.26 -9.97
N GLU A 39 7.44 -4.99 -9.48
CA GLU A 39 7.62 -6.43 -9.65
C GLU A 39 6.60 -7.25 -8.85
N LEU A 40 5.99 -6.66 -7.82
CA LEU A 40 5.01 -7.35 -6.99
C LEU A 40 3.62 -7.31 -7.65
N SER A 41 3.10 -8.50 -7.97
CA SER A 41 1.78 -8.61 -8.58
C SER A 41 0.66 -8.42 -7.56
N ARG A 42 -0.48 -7.89 -8.02
CA ARG A 42 -1.70 -7.78 -7.21
C ARG A 42 -2.12 -9.11 -6.58
N ARG A 43 -1.93 -10.23 -7.29
CA ARG A 43 -2.25 -11.58 -6.79
C ARG A 43 -1.40 -11.94 -5.57
N GLN A 44 -0.10 -11.68 -5.59
CA GLN A 44 0.79 -11.95 -4.44
C GLN A 44 0.41 -11.13 -3.21
N ILE A 45 0.01 -9.86 -3.42
CA ILE A 45 -0.47 -9.01 -2.33
C ILE A 45 -1.75 -9.60 -1.73
N LEU A 46 -2.71 -9.98 -2.57
CA LEU A 46 -3.98 -10.57 -2.13
C LEU A 46 -3.80 -11.92 -1.41
N GLU A 47 -2.82 -12.74 -1.79
CA GLU A 47 -2.49 -13.99 -1.07
C GLU A 47 -2.08 -13.74 0.38
N VAL A 48 -1.37 -12.64 0.65
CA VAL A 48 -0.99 -12.24 2.02
C VAL A 48 -2.18 -11.67 2.79
N LEU A 49 -3.12 -11.03 2.09
CA LEU A 49 -4.32 -10.41 2.66
C LEU A 49 -5.52 -11.35 2.75
N GLN A 50 -5.36 -12.65 2.49
CA GLN A 50 -6.48 -13.60 2.43
C GLN A 50 -7.32 -13.66 3.71
N GLU A 51 -6.73 -13.32 4.87
CA GLU A 51 -7.39 -13.29 6.18
C GLU A 51 -7.85 -11.89 6.60
N VAL A 52 -7.59 -10.87 5.77
CA VAL A 52 -7.97 -9.48 6.03
C VAL A 52 -9.34 -9.22 5.38
N PRO A 53 -10.36 -8.79 6.14
CA PRO A 53 -11.64 -8.39 5.56
C PRO A 53 -11.47 -7.32 4.48
N ALA A 54 -12.14 -7.52 3.33
CA ALA A 54 -11.94 -6.71 2.12
C ALA A 54 -12.39 -5.25 2.26
N ASP A 55 -13.23 -4.95 3.25
CA ASP A 55 -13.68 -3.61 3.62
C ASP A 55 -12.64 -2.82 4.40
N LEU A 56 -11.65 -3.48 5.01
CA LEU A 56 -10.60 -2.81 5.79
C LEU A 56 -9.45 -2.27 4.95
N TYR A 57 -9.40 -2.58 3.65
CA TYR A 57 -8.35 -2.10 2.77
C TYR A 57 -8.83 -1.76 1.37
N ARG A 58 -8.03 -0.96 0.67
CA ARG A 58 -8.17 -0.69 -0.75
C ARG A 58 -6.84 -0.90 -1.46
N LEU A 59 -6.87 -1.69 -2.53
CA LEU A 59 -5.74 -1.82 -3.45
C LEU A 59 -5.97 -1.00 -4.72
N PHE A 60 -5.03 -0.11 -5.04
CA PHE A 60 -5.07 0.73 -6.22
C PHE A 60 -3.67 0.90 -6.83
N GLU A 61 -3.62 1.49 -8.02
CA GLU A 61 -2.37 1.72 -8.71
C GLU A 61 -1.84 3.13 -8.49
N LEU A 62 -0.52 3.22 -8.41
CA LEU A 62 0.24 4.45 -8.25
C LEU A 62 1.37 4.48 -9.29
N GLU A 63 1.81 5.69 -9.59
CA GLU A 63 3.11 5.92 -10.23
C GLU A 63 3.83 7.13 -9.62
N PRO A 64 5.18 7.17 -9.71
CA PRO A 64 5.94 8.34 -9.30
C PRO A 64 5.46 9.60 -10.00
N ALA A 65 5.40 10.69 -9.26
CA ALA A 65 4.94 11.99 -9.73
C ALA A 65 5.90 13.10 -9.33
N ALA A 66 5.89 14.20 -10.08
CA ALA A 66 6.53 15.43 -9.65
C ALA A 66 5.75 16.04 -8.47
N GLU A 67 6.40 16.92 -7.70
CA GLU A 67 5.78 17.59 -6.55
C GLU A 67 4.49 18.35 -6.92
N ALA A 68 4.46 18.96 -8.11
CA ALA A 68 3.28 19.67 -8.62
C ALA A 68 2.04 18.76 -8.83
N ASP A 69 2.25 17.46 -9.04
CA ASP A 69 1.20 16.46 -9.27
C ASP A 69 1.09 15.45 -8.10
N CYS A 70 1.67 15.79 -6.95
CA CYS A 70 1.76 14.92 -5.79
C CYS A 70 0.39 14.73 -5.12
N GLN A 71 -0.14 13.52 -5.18
CA GLN A 71 -1.38 13.15 -4.49
C GLN A 71 -1.13 12.37 -3.21
N VAL A 72 0.02 11.69 -3.15
CA VAL A 72 0.49 10.93 -2.00
C VAL A 72 1.96 11.23 -1.83
N MET A 73 2.34 11.75 -0.67
CA MET A 73 3.73 11.88 -0.25
C MET A 73 4.04 10.73 0.70
N ALA A 74 5.05 9.93 0.38
CA ALA A 74 5.49 8.85 1.23
C ALA A 74 6.50 9.32 2.29
N ASP A 75 6.77 8.49 3.28
CA ASP A 75 7.68 8.79 4.40
C ASP A 75 9.12 9.03 3.92
N SER A 76 9.49 8.45 2.78
CA SER A 76 10.77 8.73 2.10
C SER A 76 10.88 10.14 1.51
N GLY A 77 9.75 10.87 1.41
CA GLY A 77 9.61 12.13 0.68
C GLY A 77 9.28 11.96 -0.81
N ALA A 78 9.15 10.72 -1.32
CA ALA A 78 8.76 10.49 -2.70
C ALA A 78 7.27 10.84 -2.94
N CYS A 79 7.01 11.46 -4.10
CA CYS A 79 5.67 11.83 -4.54
C CYS A 79 5.10 10.81 -5.53
N TYR A 80 3.82 10.49 -5.34
CA TYR A 80 3.07 9.56 -6.19
C TYR A 80 1.72 10.16 -6.59
N ARG A 81 1.23 9.73 -7.75
CA ARG A 81 -0.15 9.98 -8.18
C ARG A 81 -0.89 8.67 -8.39
N ARG A 82 -2.19 8.67 -8.10
CA ARG A 82 -3.09 7.53 -8.32
C ARG A 82 -3.40 7.40 -9.80
N LEU A 83 -3.43 6.16 -10.26
CA LEU A 83 -3.92 5.79 -11.58
C LEU A 83 -5.39 5.37 -11.40
N ASN A 84 -6.28 6.01 -12.17
CA ASN A 84 -7.72 5.69 -12.19
C ASN A 84 -8.00 4.41 -12.97
#